data_AF-A0A8J2XVN2-F1
#
_entry.id   AF-A0A8J2XVN2-F1
#
_cell.length_a   1.000
_cell.length_b   1.000
_cell.length_c   1.000
_cell.angle_alpha   90.00
_cell.angle_beta   90.00
_cell.angle_gamma   90.00
#
_symmetry.space_group_name_H-M   'P 1'
#
loop_
_entity.id
_entity.type
_entity.pdbx_description
1 polymer ?
#
loop_
_entity_poly.entity_id
_entity_poly.type
_entity_poly.pdbx_seq_one_letter_code
_entity_poly.pdbx_strand_id
1 'polypeptide(L)'
;MKYCLLVVAALVGCGGKSAVSSRIIHQLVFDLEYSSCVIIGGVGITGKDNPAADAYKTLLRIAPDSVWVRLSYSEKPVVRMYAFEALLSKKSPDLERVKNRLKKDTATVCEIFGDVSMTSSIGELVSLANHNAGE
;
A
#
# COMPACT_ATOMS: atom_id res chain seq x y z
N MET A 1 31.85 -25.16 -25.42
CA MET A 1 31.85 -23.68 -25.35
C MET A 1 32.08 -23.31 -23.89
N LYS A 2 33.36 -23.18 -23.47
CA LYS A 2 34.04 -21.91 -23.16
C LYS A 2 33.23 -20.96 -22.25
N TYR A 3 33.71 -20.90 -21.03
CA TYR A 3 33.32 -20.11 -19.85
C TYR A 3 32.97 -18.64 -20.14
N CYS A 4 32.04 -18.10 -19.35
CA CYS A 4 32.20 -16.75 -18.82
C CYS A 4 31.72 -16.71 -17.37
N LEU A 5 32.68 -16.97 -16.48
CA LEU A 5 32.63 -16.61 -15.08
C LEU A 5 32.85 -15.10 -15.01
N LEU A 6 31.87 -14.34 -14.51
CA LEU A 6 32.11 -12.97 -14.04
C LEU A 6 31.54 -12.86 -12.63
N VAL A 7 32.37 -13.33 -11.70
CA VAL A 7 32.35 -12.89 -10.31
C VAL A 7 32.85 -11.45 -10.30
N VAL A 8 32.00 -10.50 -9.92
CA VAL A 8 32.45 -9.20 -9.42
C VAL A 8 32.21 -9.21 -7.92
N ALA A 9 33.33 -9.33 -7.20
CA ALA A 9 33.41 -9.20 -5.76
C ALA A 9 33.32 -7.73 -5.33
N ALA A 10 32.80 -7.55 -4.11
CA ALA A 10 33.09 -6.49 -3.16
C ALA A 10 32.68 -5.04 -3.51
N LEU A 11 31.60 -4.61 -2.86
CA LEU A 11 31.61 -3.35 -2.11
C LEU A 11 31.07 -3.62 -0.69
N VAL A 12 31.99 -3.89 0.23
CA VAL A 12 31.77 -3.67 1.66
C VAL A 12 31.71 -2.16 1.86
N GLY A 13 30.49 -1.65 1.93
CA GLY A 13 30.19 -0.33 2.45
C GLY A 13 28.95 -0.46 3.34
N CYS A 14 29.11 -0.17 4.63
CA CYS A 14 28.01 0.11 5.54
C CYS A 14 27.09 1.16 4.88
N GLY A 15 25.98 0.71 4.26
CA GLY A 15 25.09 1.57 3.47
C GLY A 15 24.20 0.83 2.46
N GLY A 16 24.54 -0.40 2.07
CA GLY A 16 23.87 -1.13 0.99
C GLY A 16 22.45 -1.66 1.27
N LYS A 17 22.02 -1.77 2.53
CA LYS A 17 20.65 -2.25 2.86
C LYS A 17 19.57 -1.22 2.52
N SER A 18 19.90 0.06 2.57
CA SER A 18 18.94 1.16 2.36
C SER A 18 18.54 1.32 0.89
N ALA A 19 19.50 1.22 -0.03
CA ALA A 19 19.23 1.41 -1.46
C ALA A 19 18.40 0.27 -2.08
N VAL A 20 18.64 -0.99 -1.68
CA VAL A 20 17.87 -2.15 -2.17
C VAL A 20 16.44 -2.12 -1.63
N SER A 21 16.26 -1.81 -0.34
CA SER A 21 14.93 -1.66 0.28
C SER A 21 14.12 -0.53 -0.39
N SER A 22 14.77 0.59 -0.72
CA SER A 22 14.12 1.70 -1.41
C SER A 22 13.63 1.34 -2.83
N ARG A 23 14.38 0.52 -3.59
CA ARG A 23 13.96 0.09 -4.93
C ARG A 23 12.76 -0.86 -4.88
N ILE A 24 12.77 -1.80 -3.94
CA ILE A 24 11.65 -2.75 -3.76
C ILE A 24 10.38 -1.98 -3.36
N ILE A 25 10.47 -1.06 -2.40
CA ILE A 25 9.32 -0.24 -2.00
C ILE A 25 8.77 0.55 -3.19
N HIS A 26 9.65 1.15 -4.00
CA HIS A 26 9.23 1.92 -5.17
C HIS A 26 8.48 1.05 -6.21
N GLN A 27 8.97 -0.17 -6.48
CA GLN A 27 8.30 -1.09 -7.39
C GLN A 27 6.92 -1.49 -6.88
N LEU A 28 6.80 -1.83 -5.59
CA LEU A 28 5.52 -2.24 -5.03
C LEU A 28 4.53 -1.06 -5.00
N VAL A 29 4.99 0.16 -4.76
CA VAL A 29 4.13 1.36 -4.84
C VAL A 29 3.64 1.57 -6.28
N PHE A 30 4.50 1.38 -7.28
CA PHE A 30 4.10 1.44 -8.68
C PHE A 30 3.00 0.43 -9.01
N ASP A 31 3.11 -0.78 -8.48
CA ASP A 31 2.08 -1.82 -8.67
C ASP A 31 0.73 -1.43 -8.02
N LEU A 32 0.76 -0.70 -6.90
CA LEU A 32 -0.46 -0.12 -6.29
C LEU A 32 -1.05 1.02 -7.14
N GLU A 33 -0.18 1.90 -7.67
CA GLU A 33 -0.59 3.05 -8.48
C GLU A 33 -1.26 2.65 -9.79
N TYR A 34 -0.88 1.49 -10.34
CA TYR A 34 -1.46 0.96 -11.57
C TYR A 34 -2.80 0.25 -11.34
N SER A 35 -3.18 0.00 -10.08
CA SER A 35 -4.48 -0.58 -9.77
C SER A 35 -5.60 0.45 -9.96
N SER A 36 -6.72 0.00 -10.54
CA SER A 36 -7.95 0.80 -10.64
C SER A 36 -8.81 0.76 -9.38
N CYS A 37 -8.63 -0.27 -8.54
CA CYS A 37 -9.41 -0.50 -7.33
C CYS A 37 -8.52 -0.89 -6.15
N VAL A 38 -8.98 -0.58 -4.94
CA VAL A 38 -8.43 -1.07 -3.68
C VAL A 38 -9.05 -2.45 -3.41
N ILE A 39 -8.20 -3.40 -3.04
CA ILE A 39 -8.62 -4.78 -2.81
C ILE A 39 -8.47 -5.05 -1.32
N ILE A 40 -9.60 -5.06 -0.63
CA ILE A 40 -9.69 -5.18 0.82
C ILE A 40 -10.40 -6.52 1.09
N GLY A 41 -9.66 -7.62 1.13
CA GLY A 41 -10.24 -8.94 1.42
C GLY A 41 -9.98 -10.01 0.36
N GLY A 42 -10.40 -11.24 0.70
CA GLY A 42 -10.06 -12.48 -0.02
C GLY A 42 -10.35 -12.43 -1.51
N VAL A 43 -9.37 -12.95 -2.26
CA VAL A 43 -9.34 -13.15 -3.71
C VAL A 43 -10.70 -13.66 -4.23
N GLY A 44 -11.24 -13.03 -5.28
CA GLY A 44 -12.51 -13.44 -5.90
C GLY A 44 -12.51 -14.90 -6.36
N ILE A 45 -13.70 -15.41 -6.75
CA ILE A 45 -14.03 -16.83 -7.02
C ILE A 45 -13.02 -17.62 -7.89
N THR A 46 -12.13 -16.94 -8.64
CA THR A 46 -11.14 -17.57 -9.52
C THR A 46 -9.81 -17.93 -8.85
N GLY A 47 -9.55 -17.52 -7.61
CA GLY A 47 -8.31 -17.82 -6.90
C GLY A 47 -7.05 -17.23 -7.54
N LYS A 48 -7.18 -16.25 -8.43
CA LYS A 48 -6.05 -15.58 -9.09
C LYS A 48 -5.53 -14.43 -8.24
N ASP A 49 -4.25 -14.51 -7.89
CA ASP A 49 -3.51 -13.46 -7.20
C ASP A 49 -3.64 -12.12 -7.93
N ASN A 50 -3.99 -11.07 -7.18
CA ASN A 50 -4.00 -9.72 -7.71
C ASN A 50 -2.68 -9.03 -7.37
N PRO A 51 -1.90 -8.55 -8.37
CA PRO A 51 -0.61 -7.92 -8.13
C PRO A 51 -0.64 -6.76 -7.13
N ALA A 52 -1.71 -5.95 -7.12
CA ALA A 52 -1.86 -4.86 -6.18
C ALA A 52 -2.13 -5.36 -4.75
N ALA A 53 -2.89 -6.45 -4.59
CA ALA A 53 -3.10 -7.06 -3.29
C ALA A 53 -1.80 -7.65 -2.71
N ASP A 54 -0.98 -8.28 -3.54
CA ASP A 54 0.31 -8.85 -3.11
C ASP A 54 1.35 -7.77 -2.85
N ALA A 55 1.36 -6.71 -3.68
CA ALA A 55 2.19 -5.54 -3.46
C ALA A 55 1.82 -4.86 -2.13
N TYR A 56 0.53 -4.71 -1.85
CA TYR A 56 0.05 -4.16 -0.58
C TYR A 56 0.47 -5.01 0.61
N LYS A 57 0.23 -6.32 0.60
CA LYS A 57 0.64 -7.24 1.69
C LYS A 57 2.15 -7.18 1.93
N THR A 58 2.94 -7.14 0.84
CA THR A 58 4.40 -7.06 0.94
C THR A 58 4.84 -5.74 1.52
N LEU A 59 4.29 -4.61 1.04
CA LEU A 59 4.56 -3.28 1.58
C LEU A 59 4.17 -3.19 3.05
N LEU A 60 3.01 -3.74 3.45
CA LEU A 60 2.51 -3.66 4.82
C LEU A 60 3.52 -4.25 5.82
N ARG A 61 4.17 -5.34 5.41
CA ARG A 61 5.20 -6.03 6.18
C ARG A 61 6.54 -5.28 6.25
N ILE A 62 6.97 -4.63 5.16
CA ILE A 62 8.33 -4.08 5.07
C ILE A 62 8.42 -2.56 5.24
N ALA A 63 7.35 -1.83 4.93
CA ALA A 63 7.35 -0.37 4.93
C ALA A 63 7.06 0.17 6.34
N PRO A 64 7.90 1.11 6.84
CA PRO A 64 7.63 1.79 8.10
C PRO A 64 6.48 2.79 7.96
N ASP A 65 5.89 3.20 9.08
CA ASP A 65 4.75 4.13 9.12
C ASP A 65 5.05 5.45 8.40
N SER A 66 6.29 5.94 8.45
CA SER A 66 6.72 7.15 7.75
C SER A 66 6.53 7.07 6.23
N VAL A 67 6.64 5.87 5.64
CA VAL A 67 6.36 5.65 4.21
C VAL A 67 4.86 5.74 3.97
N TRP A 68 4.05 5.09 4.79
CA TRP A 68 2.59 5.15 4.66
C TRP A 68 2.03 6.55 4.88
N VAL A 69 2.54 7.30 5.85
CA VAL A 69 2.20 8.72 6.03
C VAL A 69 2.51 9.51 4.76
N ARG A 70 3.65 9.27 4.10
CA ARG A 70 3.99 9.93 2.83
C ARG A 70 3.05 9.52 1.70
N LEU A 71 2.81 8.22 1.54
CA LEU A 71 1.92 7.68 0.50
C LEU A 71 0.48 8.16 0.66
N SER A 72 0.06 8.50 1.88
CA SER A 72 -1.24 9.12 2.11
C SER A 72 -1.41 10.45 1.36
N TYR A 73 -0.34 11.12 0.92
CA TYR A 73 -0.38 12.34 0.09
C TYR A 73 -0.25 12.07 -1.42
N SER A 74 -0.26 10.81 -1.86
CA SER A 74 -0.19 10.47 -3.29
C SER A 74 -1.35 11.11 -4.07
N GLU A 75 -1.11 11.50 -5.31
CA GLU A 75 -2.16 11.98 -6.23
C GLU A 75 -3.17 10.87 -6.56
N LYS A 76 -2.77 9.60 -6.44
CA LYS A 76 -3.60 8.44 -6.74
C LYS A 76 -4.52 8.10 -5.56
N PRO A 77 -5.86 8.14 -5.72
CA PRO A 77 -6.81 7.81 -4.66
C PRO A 77 -6.59 6.41 -4.06
N VAL A 78 -6.32 5.41 -4.91
CA VAL A 78 -6.04 4.03 -4.50
C VAL A 78 -4.86 3.94 -3.52
N VAL A 79 -3.78 4.69 -3.76
CA VAL A 79 -2.59 4.69 -2.90
C VAL A 79 -2.89 5.36 -1.56
N ARG A 80 -3.69 6.44 -1.57
CA ARG A 80 -4.10 7.11 -0.33
C ARG A 80 -4.94 6.19 0.55
N MET A 81 -5.84 5.41 -0.05
CA MET A 81 -6.66 4.44 0.67
C MET A 81 -5.83 3.28 1.21
N TYR A 82 -4.93 2.68 0.42
CA TYR A 82 -3.99 1.67 0.93
C TYR A 82 -3.11 2.20 2.07
N ALA A 83 -2.68 3.45 2.00
CA ALA A 83 -1.92 4.07 3.08
C ALA A 83 -2.74 4.26 4.35
N PHE A 84 -4.02 4.64 4.23
CA PHE A 84 -4.93 4.72 5.35
C PHE A 84 -5.15 3.35 6.00
N GLU A 85 -5.48 2.34 5.19
CA GLU A 85 -5.67 0.95 5.64
C GLU A 85 -4.42 0.39 6.34
N ALA A 86 -3.23 0.69 5.81
CA ALA A 86 -1.98 0.27 6.43
C ALA A 86 -1.78 0.90 7.80
N LEU A 87 -1.99 2.22 7.94
CA LEU A 87 -1.85 2.92 9.20
C LEU A 87 -2.90 2.46 10.23
N LEU A 88 -4.12 2.16 9.77
CA LEU A 88 -5.20 1.62 10.58
C LEU A 88 -4.84 0.22 11.10
N SER A 89 -4.46 -0.68 10.21
CA SER A 89 -4.05 -2.06 10.54
C SER A 89 -2.86 -2.10 11.51
N LYS A 90 -1.88 -1.20 11.33
CA LYS A 90 -0.69 -1.11 12.18
C LYS A 90 -0.93 -0.37 13.50
N LYS A 91 -2.14 0.18 13.74
CA LYS A 91 -2.46 1.05 14.88
C LYS A 91 -1.43 2.18 15.03
N SER A 92 -1.07 2.80 13.90
CA SER A 92 -0.02 3.81 13.85
C SER A 92 -0.36 5.03 14.71
N PRO A 93 0.59 5.61 15.46
CA PRO A 93 0.36 6.86 16.19
C PRO A 93 0.01 8.04 15.27
N ASP A 94 0.37 7.96 13.99
CA ASP A 94 0.09 9.00 12.99
C ASP A 94 -1.31 8.86 12.35
N LEU A 95 -2.06 7.81 12.68
CA LEU A 95 -3.35 7.49 12.06
C LEU A 95 -4.34 8.66 12.16
N GLU A 96 -4.55 9.23 13.35
CA GLU A 96 -5.53 10.30 13.56
C GLU A 96 -5.21 11.56 12.75
N ARG A 97 -3.92 11.88 12.58
CA ARG A 97 -3.49 13.01 11.74
C ARG A 97 -3.86 12.75 10.27
N VAL A 98 -3.52 11.58 9.74
CA VAL A 98 -3.80 11.21 8.34
C VAL A 98 -5.30 11.17 8.08
N LYS A 99 -6.04 10.57 9.01
CA LYS A 99 -7.50 10.44 9.00
C LYS A 99 -8.21 11.78 8.97
N ASN A 100 -7.86 12.72 9.87
CA ASN A 100 -8.49 14.04 9.91
C ASN A 100 -8.34 14.83 8.60
N ARG A 101 -7.23 14.61 7.89
CA ARG A 101 -7.03 15.17 6.55
C ARG A 101 -7.87 14.42 5.51
N LEU A 102 -7.82 13.08 5.48
CA LEU A 102 -8.54 12.28 4.48
C LEU A 102 -10.06 12.36 4.60
N LYS A 103 -10.62 12.68 5.76
CA LYS A 103 -12.06 12.98 5.91
C LYS A 103 -12.56 14.08 4.96
N LYS A 104 -11.66 14.95 4.48
CA LYS A 104 -11.97 16.03 3.54
C LYS A 104 -11.66 15.67 2.09
N ASP A 105 -11.15 14.47 1.83
CA ASP A 105 -10.80 14.00 0.50
C ASP A 105 -12.07 13.58 -0.26
N THR A 106 -12.37 14.29 -1.34
CA THR A 106 -13.54 14.05 -2.19
C THR A 106 -13.26 13.12 -3.35
N ALA A 107 -12.02 12.65 -3.52
CA ALA A 107 -11.71 11.71 -4.59
C ALA A 107 -12.42 10.38 -4.33
N THR A 108 -12.90 9.77 -5.40
CA THR A 108 -13.55 8.47 -5.36
C THR A 108 -12.54 7.36 -5.55
N VAL A 109 -12.81 6.23 -4.90
CA VAL A 109 -12.02 5.02 -5.04
C VAL A 109 -12.96 3.83 -5.21
N CYS A 110 -12.59 2.94 -6.13
CA CYS A 110 -13.24 1.64 -6.28
C CYS A 110 -12.68 0.69 -5.22
N GLU A 111 -13.54 -0.02 -4.51
CA GLU A 111 -13.18 -1.07 -3.56
C GLU A 111 -13.75 -2.40 -4.02
N ILE A 112 -12.96 -3.46 -3.93
CA ILE A 112 -13.37 -4.82 -4.22
C ILE A 112 -13.29 -5.66 -2.94
N PHE A 113 -14.42 -6.26 -2.58
CA PHE A 113 -14.56 -7.22 -1.49
C PHE A 113 -15.21 -8.50 -2.03
N GLY A 114 -14.42 -9.57 -2.15
CA GLY A 114 -14.87 -10.80 -2.83
C GLY A 114 -15.24 -10.50 -4.29
N ASP A 115 -16.53 -10.65 -4.62
CA ASP A 115 -17.07 -10.38 -5.96
C ASP A 115 -17.89 -9.09 -6.04
N VAL A 116 -17.93 -8.31 -4.95
CA VAL A 116 -18.66 -7.04 -4.89
C VAL A 116 -17.67 -5.90 -5.11
N SER A 117 -17.99 -5.03 -6.07
CA SER A 117 -17.30 -3.76 -6.27
C SER A 117 -18.18 -2.60 -5.82
N MET A 118 -17.63 -1.70 -5.02
CA MET A 118 -18.29 -0.45 -4.61
C MET A 118 -17.42 0.74 -5.00
N THR A 119 -18.01 1.91 -5.18
CA THR A 119 -17.27 3.16 -5.35
C THR A 119 -17.79 4.17 -4.35
N SER A 120 -16.87 4.73 -3.56
CA SER A 120 -17.19 5.71 -2.52
C SER A 120 -16.11 6.78 -2.48
N SER A 121 -16.43 7.93 -1.89
CA SER A 121 -15.40 8.93 -1.62
C SER A 121 -14.48 8.46 -0.49
N ILE A 122 -13.20 8.81 -0.57
CA ILE A 122 -12.24 8.49 0.49
C ILE A 122 -12.70 9.09 1.83
N GLY A 123 -13.22 10.31 1.83
CA GLY A 123 -13.72 10.97 3.05
C GLY A 123 -14.84 10.21 3.75
N GLU A 124 -15.78 9.62 2.99
CA GLU A 124 -16.85 8.78 3.54
C GLU A 124 -16.28 7.48 4.15
N LEU A 125 -15.42 6.77 3.43
CA LEU A 125 -14.81 5.52 3.89
C LEU A 125 -14.02 5.71 5.19
N VAL A 126 -13.20 6.76 5.25
CA VAL A 126 -12.42 7.13 6.43
C VAL A 126 -13.31 7.55 7.60
N SER A 127 -14.49 8.11 7.32
CA SER A 127 -15.48 8.46 8.35
C SER A 127 -16.16 7.22 8.91
N LEU A 128 -16.50 6.24 8.07
CA LEU A 128 -17.13 4.98 8.47
C LEU A 128 -16.22 4.09 9.32
N ALA A 129 -14.92 4.07 9.03
CA ALA A 129 -13.93 3.31 9.81
C ALA A 129 -13.88 3.70 11.31
N ASN A 130 -14.45 4.85 11.72
CA ASN A 130 -14.58 5.24 13.13
C ASN A 130 -15.56 4.37 13.92
N HIS A 131 -16.56 3.80 13.27
CA HIS A 131 -17.64 3.09 13.94
C HIS A 131 -17.25 1.65 14.31
N ASN A 132 -16.27 1.07 13.62
CA ASN A 132 -15.90 -0.34 13.77
C ASN A 132 -14.65 -0.58 14.63
N ALA A 133 -13.96 0.47 15.09
CA ALA A 133 -12.75 0.36 15.90
C ALA A 133 -13.01 0.46 17.43
N GLY A 134 -14.29 0.51 17.83
CA GLY A 134 -14.74 0.71 19.21
C GLY A 134 -15.40 -0.51 19.87
N GLU A 135 -15.34 -1.69 19.27
CA GLU A 135 -15.82 -2.96 19.85
C GLU A 135 -14.66 -3.96 20.06
#